data_AF-A0A849WM28-F1
#
_entry.id   AF-A0A849WM28-F1
#
_cell.length_a   1.000
_cell.length_b   1.000
_cell.length_c   1.000
_cell.angle_alpha   90.00
_cell.angle_beta   90.00
_cell.angle_gamma   90.00
#
_symmetry.space_group_name_H-M   'P 1'
#
loop_
_entity.id
_entity.type
_entity.pdbx_description
1 polymer ?
#
loop_
_entity_poly.entity_id
_entity_poly.type
_entity_poly.pdbx_seq_one_letter_code
_entity_poly.pdbx_strand_id
1 'polypeptide(L)'
;MDMKEMRIDKYLWAVRLFKTRTIAADACKNGHVIVNEIVCKPSKSISGGESLKVKKGPVWREYKIKALLPQRVGAKVVGEYLQEMASEMSQEILA
;
A
#
# COMPACT_ATOMS: atom_id res chain seq x y z
N MET A 1 4.10 13.60 19.28
CA MET A 1 4.40 12.57 18.26
C MET A 1 4.01 13.15 16.93
N ASP A 2 4.97 13.47 16.07
CA ASP A 2 4.72 14.04 14.75
C ASP A 2 3.77 13.14 13.95
N MET A 3 2.53 13.60 13.78
CA MET A 3 1.55 13.05 12.84
C MET A 3 1.99 13.42 11.43
N LYS A 4 3.05 12.78 10.93
CA LYS A 4 3.40 12.90 9.51
C LYS A 4 2.27 12.28 8.71
N GLU A 5 1.81 13.01 7.70
CA GLU A 5 0.88 12.53 6.69
C GLU A 5 1.57 12.45 5.33
N MET A 6 1.11 11.54 4.49
CA MET A 6 1.59 11.39 3.12
C MET A 6 0.50 10.92 2.18
N ARG A 7 0.56 11.33 0.92
CA ARG A 7 -0.32 10.78 -0.11
C ARG A 7 -0.07 9.29 -0.33
N ILE A 8 -1.14 8.52 -0.41
CA ILE A 8 -1.09 7.08 -0.67
C ILE A 8 -0.34 6.73 -1.97
N ASP A 9 -0.54 7.50 -3.06
CA ASP A 9 0.14 7.23 -4.34
C ASP A 9 1.67 7.31 -4.23
N LYS A 10 2.17 8.28 -3.46
CA LYS A 10 3.59 8.48 -3.19
C LYS A 10 4.12 7.37 -2.29
N TYR A 11 3.38 7.03 -1.24
CA TYR A 11 3.77 5.99 -0.30
C TYR A 11 3.91 4.63 -0.99
N LEU A 12 2.89 4.22 -1.76
CA LEU A 12 2.86 2.97 -2.52
C LEU A 12 4.05 2.81 -3.48
N TRP A 13 4.49 3.90 -4.10
CA TRP A 13 5.70 3.93 -4.91
C TRP A 13 6.98 3.87 -4.05
N ALA A 14 7.03 4.57 -2.92
CA ALA A 14 8.18 4.58 -2.03
C ALA A 14 8.48 3.19 -1.45
N VAL A 15 7.44 2.47 -1.03
CA VAL A 15 7.51 1.09 -0.51
C VAL A 15 7.54 0.02 -1.60
N ARG A 16 7.72 0.43 -2.87
CA ARG A 16 7.97 -0.46 -4.01
C ARG A 16 6.83 -1.42 -4.37
N LEU A 17 5.61 -1.22 -3.88
CA LEU A 17 4.44 -1.97 -4.35
C LEU A 17 4.12 -1.68 -5.82
N PHE A 18 4.46 -0.48 -6.30
CA PHE A 18 4.38 -0.12 -7.71
C PHE A 18 5.72 0.42 -8.25
N LYS A 19 5.95 0.23 -9.54
CA LYS A 19 7.19 0.65 -10.22
C LYS A 19 7.32 2.17 -10.32
N THR A 20 6.23 2.86 -10.59
CA THR A 20 6.16 4.32 -10.72
C THR A 20 4.98 4.88 -9.93
N ARG A 21 5.04 6.17 -9.58
CA ARG A 21 3.95 6.86 -8.89
C ARG A 21 2.68 6.97 -9.76
N THR A 22 2.82 7.09 -11.07
CA THR A 22 1.68 7.10 -12.00
C THR A 22 0.89 5.79 -11.93
N ILE A 23 1.58 4.64 -11.95
CA ILE A 23 0.92 3.33 -11.83
C ILE A 23 0.21 3.20 -10.47
N ALA A 24 0.83 3.68 -9.38
CA ALA A 24 0.18 3.69 -8.07
C ALA A 24 -1.09 4.56 -8.06
N ALA A 25 -1.05 5.74 -8.68
CA ALA A 25 -2.21 6.61 -8.80
C ALA A 25 -3.32 5.96 -9.64
N ASP A 26 -2.99 5.30 -10.76
CA ASP A 26 -3.99 4.63 -11.58
C ASP A 26 -4.59 3.42 -10.86
N ALA A 27 -3.81 2.68 -10.07
CA ALA A 27 -4.34 1.62 -9.20
C ALA A 27 -5.36 2.17 -8.18
N CYS A 28 -5.07 3.31 -7.55
CA CYS A 28 -6.04 3.97 -6.66
C CYS A 28 -7.33 4.38 -7.40
N LYS A 29 -7.22 4.99 -8.60
CA LYS A 29 -8.39 5.41 -9.40
C LYS A 29 -9.27 4.23 -9.82
N ASN A 30 -8.66 3.10 -10.15
CA ASN A 30 -9.35 1.87 -10.56
C ASN A 30 -9.87 1.05 -9.37
N GLY A 31 -9.79 1.57 -8.15
CA GLY A 31 -10.27 0.87 -6.96
C GLY A 31 -9.43 -0.34 -6.54
N HIS A 32 -8.18 -0.44 -7.01
CA HIS A 32 -7.25 -1.52 -6.67
C HIS A 32 -6.45 -1.27 -5.39
N VAL A 33 -6.77 -0.19 -4.68
CA VAL A 33 -6.14 0.20 -3.42
C VAL A 33 -7.23 0.59 -2.43
N ILE A 34 -7.22 -0.06 -1.28
CA ILE A 34 -8.15 0.15 -0.18
C ILE A 34 -7.34 0.51 1.07
N VAL A 35 -7.74 1.57 1.78
CA VAL A 35 -7.14 1.98 3.05
C VAL A 35 -8.23 2.02 4.11
N ASN A 36 -8.06 1.28 5.20
CA ASN A 36 -9.08 1.10 6.26
C ASN A 36 -10.46 0.73 5.69
N GLU A 37 -10.51 -0.34 4.88
CA GLU A 37 -11.73 -0.82 4.18
C GLU A 37 -12.40 0.15 3.20
N ILE A 38 -11.77 1.30 2.90
CA ILE A 38 -12.31 2.30 1.97
C ILE A 38 -11.43 2.42 0.73
N VAL A 39 -12.02 2.30 -0.47
CA VAL A 39 -11.35 2.59 -1.73
C VAL A 39 -10.85 4.04 -1.73
N CYS A 40 -9.56 4.24 -1.95
CA CYS A 40 -8.94 5.56 -1.81
C CYS A 40 -8.64 6.24 -3.14
N LYS A 41 -8.82 7.56 -3.19
CA LYS A 41 -8.26 8.41 -4.25
C LYS A 41 -6.72 8.49 -4.11
N PRO A 42 -5.97 8.70 -5.21
CA PRO A 42 -4.50 8.83 -5.17
C PRO A 42 -3.97 9.86 -4.17
N SER A 43 -4.76 10.91 -3.94
CA SER A 43 -4.43 12.04 -3.08
C SER A 43 -4.76 11.84 -1.60
N LYS A 44 -5.37 10.71 -1.21
CA LYS A 44 -5.68 10.44 0.19
C LYS A 44 -4.42 10.54 1.03
N SER A 45 -4.45 11.38 2.07
CA SER A 45 -3.45 11.38 3.14
C SER A 45 -3.59 10.11 3.96
N ILE A 46 -2.45 9.50 4.27
CA ILE A 46 -2.33 8.33 5.13
C ILE A 46 -1.35 8.60 6.26
N SER A 47 -1.49 7.82 7.33
CA SER A 47 -0.67 7.86 8.54
C SER A 47 -0.14 6.47 8.90
N GLY A 48 0.91 6.44 9.72
CA GLY A 48 1.37 5.18 10.32
C GLY A 48 0.25 4.51 11.12
N GLY A 49 0.17 3.19 11.04
CA GLY A 49 -0.84 2.37 11.73
C GLY A 49 -2.06 2.02 10.90
N GLU A 50 -2.25 2.55 9.69
CA GLU A 50 -3.40 2.23 8.85
C GLU A 50 -3.29 0.84 8.19
N SER A 51 -4.44 0.24 7.85
CA SER A 51 -4.51 -0.99 7.05
C SER A 51 -4.57 -0.65 5.56
N LEU A 52 -3.88 -1.45 4.75
CA LEU A 52 -3.77 -1.27 3.32
C LEU A 52 -4.06 -2.59 2.62
N LYS A 53 -4.98 -2.61 1.65
CA LYS A 53 -5.16 -3.73 0.72
C LYS A 53 -4.83 -3.28 -0.70
N VAL A 54 -4.07 -4.09 -1.41
CA VAL A 54 -3.68 -3.82 -2.81
C VAL A 54 -3.99 -5.03 -3.67
N LYS A 55 -4.69 -4.79 -4.78
CA LYS A 55 -5.00 -5.83 -5.76
C LYS A 55 -3.79 -6.08 -6.66
N LYS A 56 -3.36 -7.33 -6.75
CA LYS A 56 -2.27 -7.81 -7.62
C LYS A 56 -2.79 -8.94 -8.50
N GLY A 57 -3.18 -8.61 -9.73
CA GLY A 57 -3.89 -9.54 -10.60
C GLY A 57 -5.27 -9.90 -10.00
N PRO A 58 -5.62 -11.19 -9.87
CA PRO A 58 -6.88 -11.60 -9.25
C PRO A 58 -6.85 -11.58 -7.72
N VAL A 59 -5.66 -11.46 -7.09
CA VAL A 59 -5.50 -11.63 -5.64
C VAL A 59 -5.41 -10.28 -4.94
N TRP A 60 -6.08 -10.16 -3.79
CA TRP A 60 -5.89 -9.06 -2.85
C TRP A 60 -4.81 -9.41 -1.83
N ARG A 61 -3.84 -8.50 -1.65
CA ARG A 61 -2.84 -8.62 -0.59
C ARG A 61 -3.07 -7.54 0.45
N GLU A 62 -2.95 -7.94 1.71
CA GLU A 62 -3.18 -7.07 2.85
C GLU A 62 -1.85 -6.70 3.52
N TYR A 63 -1.76 -5.47 4.00
CA TYR A 63 -0.57 -4.91 4.60
C TYR A 63 -0.92 -4.01 5.78
N LYS A 64 0.00 -3.92 6.73
CA LYS A 64 0.01 -2.92 7.79
C LYS A 64 1.05 -1.85 7.47
N ILE A 65 0.63 -0.59 7.46
CA ILE A 65 1.52 0.56 7.37
C ILE A 65 2.13 0.77 8.76
N LYS A 66 3.42 0.50 8.92
CA LYS A 66 4.13 0.72 10.21
C LYS A 66 4.51 2.18 10.40
N ALA A 67 5.08 2.77 9.35
CA ALA A 67 5.55 4.14 9.34
C ALA A 67 5.53 4.70 7.91
N LEU A 68 5.60 6.02 7.77
CA LEU A 68 5.64 6.67 6.46
C LEU A 68 7.05 6.77 5.91
N LEU A 69 7.19 6.50 4.61
CA LEU A 69 8.46 6.50 3.88
C LEU A 69 8.45 7.58 2.78
N PRO A 70 9.15 8.72 2.94
CA PRO A 70 9.02 9.88 2.06
C PRO A 70 9.70 9.73 0.69
N GLN A 71 10.54 8.72 0.52
CA GLN A 71 11.35 8.49 -0.67
C GLN A 71 11.51 6.99 -0.93
N ARG A 72 11.67 6.60 -2.19
CA ARG A 72 11.86 5.20 -2.56
C ARG A 72 13.26 4.73 -2.14
N VAL A 73 13.32 3.72 -1.29
CA VAL A 73 14.58 3.16 -0.79
C VAL A 73 14.84 1.74 -1.33
N GLY A 74 15.98 1.16 -0.95
CA GLY A 74 16.32 -0.23 -1.25
C GLY A 74 15.30 -1.22 -0.68
N ALA A 75 15.10 -2.35 -1.35
CA ALA A 75 14.06 -3.32 -0.98
C ALA A 75 14.20 -3.86 0.46
N LYS A 76 15.45 -4.01 0.95
CA LYS A 76 15.73 -4.53 2.30
C LYS A 76 15.10 -3.70 3.42
N VAL A 77 14.97 -2.39 3.23
CA VAL A 77 14.49 -1.45 4.25
C VAL A 77 12.96 -1.35 4.26
N VAL A 78 12.28 -1.77 3.19
CA VAL A 78 10.82 -1.63 3.06
C VAL A 78 10.05 -2.32 4.18
N GLY A 79 10.53 -3.46 4.69
CA GLY A 79 9.89 -4.24 5.75
C GLY A 79 9.76 -3.50 7.10
N GLU A 80 10.56 -2.45 7.30
CA GLU A 80 10.48 -1.56 8.47
C GLU A 80 9.26 -0.63 8.41
N TYR A 81 8.78 -0.31 7.19
CA TYR A 81 7.69 0.64 6.94
C TYR A 81 6.38 -0.05 6.55
N LEU A 82 6.46 -1.21 5.91
CA LEU A 82 5.32 -1.96 5.42
C LEU A 82 5.47 -3.44 5.77
N GLN A 83 4.46 -4.02 6.39
CA GLN A 83 4.39 -5.45 6.68
C GLN A 83 3.25 -6.08 5.90
N GLU A 84 3.54 -7.10 5.11
CA GLU A 84 2.52 -7.95 4.51
C GLU A 84 1.88 -8.83 5.60
N MET A 85 0.55 -8.87 5.60
CA MET A 85 -0.23 -9.71 6.49
C MET A 85 -0.52 -11.03 5.77
N ALA A 86 -0.39 -12.15 6.48
CA ALA A 86 -0.87 -13.42 5.96
C ALA A 86 -2.40 -13.35 5.83
N SER A 87 -2.91 -13.28 4.61
CA SER A 87 -4.33 -13.38 4.33
C SER A 87 -4.63 -14.79 3.85
N GLU A 88 -5.46 -15.53 4.60
CA GLU A 88 -5.88 -16.89 4.29
C GLU A 88 -6.61 -16.97 2.92
N MET A 89 -7.26 -15.88 2.50
CA MET A 89 -8.04 -15.78 1.27
C MET A 89 -7.22 -15.91 -0.04
N SER A 90 -5.89 -15.78 0.03
CA SER A 90 -5.03 -15.81 -1.16
C SER A 90 -4.74 -17.22 -1.70
N GLN A 91 -5.02 -18.27 -0.92
CA GLN A 91 -4.64 -19.66 -1.26
C GLN A 91 -5.64 -20.35 -2.21
N GLU A 92 -6.88 -19.86 -2.34
CA GLU A 92 -7.95 -20.59 -3.05
C GLU A 92 -8.02 -20.32 -4.56
N ILE A 93 -7.32 -19.32 -5.11
CA ILE A 93 -7.41 -18.97 -6.55
C ILE A 93 -6.39 -19.75 -7.42
N LEU A 94 -5.59 -20.65 -6.84
CA LEU A 94 -4.64 -21.48 -7.59
C LEU A 94 -4.93 -22.99 -7.55
N ALA A 95 -6.12 -23.39 -7.09
CA ALA A 95 -6.58 -24.79 -7.07
C ALA A 95 -7.47 -25.12 -8.28
#